data_AF-A0A521AET1-F1
#
_entry.id   AF-A0A521AET1-F1
#
_cell.length_a   1.000
_cell.length_b   1.000
_cell.length_c   1.000
_cell.angle_alpha   90.00
_cell.angle_beta   90.00
_cell.angle_gamma   90.00
#
_symmetry.space_group_name_H-M   'P 1'
#
loop_
_entity.id
_entity.type
_entity.pdbx_description
1 polymer ?
#
loop_
_entity_poly.entity_id
_entity_poly.type
_entity_poly.pdbx_seq_one_letter_code
_entity_poly.pdbx_strand_id
1 'polypeptide(L)'
;MRKSMLIFLIGLAFLSSCGKGSVKYSEELAATAKFHHREHKSFIDKHGCIPCHKMNVKMSFSDIEAAERGSKKIIMPSKVTCHYCHNNPGKTPAPNAPTQCYICHFNMKEIEPADHKTGNWLKTHKFAYEGKPKKCSECHRQRFCIDCHQRRDTIQHLVHPRNYEYTHSIEAAADPAKCSRCHRVGFCMECHTKGNWSR
;
A
#
# COMPACT_ATOMS: atom_id res chain seq x y z
N MET A 1 19.11 44.73 67.19
CA MET A 1 17.71 44.62 66.72
C MET A 1 17.66 44.90 65.22
N ARG A 2 16.93 44.06 64.47
CA ARG A 2 16.64 44.10 63.00
C ARG A 2 17.82 43.86 62.05
N LYS A 3 18.21 42.59 61.78
CA LYS A 3 17.67 41.63 60.77
C LYS A 3 17.68 42.17 59.33
N SER A 4 18.74 41.80 58.60
CA SER A 4 18.83 41.82 57.14
C SER A 4 17.81 40.84 56.53
N MET A 5 16.87 41.32 55.71
CA MET A 5 16.06 40.47 54.84
C MET A 5 16.72 40.40 53.46
N LEU A 6 17.37 39.28 53.17
CA LEU A 6 17.60 38.83 51.80
C LEU A 6 16.24 38.52 51.18
N ILE A 7 15.86 39.23 50.13
CA ILE A 7 14.76 38.86 49.25
C ILE A 7 15.33 37.84 48.26
N PHE A 8 15.14 36.56 48.56
CA PHE A 8 15.40 35.47 47.62
C PHE A 8 14.31 35.52 46.54
N LEU A 9 14.63 36.12 45.39
CA LEU A 9 13.85 35.94 44.16
C LEU A 9 14.05 34.49 43.71
N ILE A 10 13.23 33.59 44.25
CA ILE A 10 13.07 32.23 43.73
C ILE A 10 12.40 32.39 42.37
N GLY A 11 13.23 32.50 41.33
CA GLY A 11 12.76 32.31 39.96
C GLY A 11 12.18 30.91 39.88
N LEU A 12 10.84 30.81 39.78
CA LEU A 12 10.19 29.60 39.31
C LEU A 12 10.75 29.35 37.90
N ALA A 13 11.77 28.49 37.82
CA ALA A 13 12.06 27.76 36.61
C ALA A 13 10.80 26.92 36.35
N PHE A 14 9.91 27.46 35.52
CA PHE A 14 8.93 26.65 34.81
C PHE A 14 9.77 25.68 33.99
N LEU A 15 10.02 24.50 34.57
CA LEU A 15 10.30 23.29 33.83
C LEU A 15 9.09 23.11 32.94
N SER A 16 9.13 23.70 31.74
CA SER A 16 8.29 23.31 30.62
C SER A 16 8.63 21.84 30.37
N SER A 17 7.93 20.99 31.11
CA SER A 17 7.80 19.57 30.83
C SER A 17 7.54 19.50 29.35
N CYS A 18 8.47 18.87 28.62
CA CYS A 18 8.29 18.50 27.23
C CYS A 18 7.13 17.50 27.26
N GLY A 19 5.91 18.02 27.28
CA GLY A 19 4.70 17.24 27.29
C GLY A 19 4.78 16.36 26.08
N LYS A 20 4.85 15.05 26.31
CA LYS A 20 4.66 14.05 25.27
C LYS A 20 3.28 14.31 24.70
N GLY A 21 3.21 15.13 23.65
CA GLY A 21 2.03 15.24 22.82
C GLY A 21 1.71 13.81 22.40
N SER A 22 0.53 13.33 22.80
CA SER A 22 0.04 12.05 22.33
C SER A 22 -0.23 12.23 20.84
N VAL A 23 0.75 11.83 20.02
CA VAL A 23 0.57 11.70 18.58
C VAL A 23 -0.63 10.78 18.39
N LYS A 24 -1.73 11.31 17.85
CA LYS A 24 -2.87 10.52 17.45
C LYS A 24 -2.49 9.76 16.19
N TYR A 25 -1.83 8.62 16.36
CA TYR A 25 -1.39 7.75 15.27
C TYR A 25 -2.53 7.31 14.34
N SER A 26 -3.80 7.40 14.77
CA SER A 26 -4.99 7.14 13.97
C SER A 26 -5.28 8.23 12.92
N GLU A 27 -4.84 9.46 13.13
CA GLU A 27 -5.00 10.59 12.18
C GLU A 27 -3.76 10.72 11.27
N GLU A 28 -2.64 10.11 11.66
CA GLU A 28 -1.36 10.09 10.95
C GLU A 28 -1.08 8.77 10.19
N LEU A 29 -2.09 8.00 9.79
CA LEU A 29 -1.93 6.75 9.01
C LEU A 29 -1.39 6.94 7.57
N ALA A 30 -0.81 8.10 7.28
CA ALA A 30 -0.18 8.39 6.01
C ALA A 30 1.17 7.68 5.87
N ALA A 31 1.64 7.56 4.62
CA ALA A 31 2.86 6.83 4.26
C ALA A 31 4.14 7.27 5.01
N THR A 32 4.12 8.46 5.61
CA THR A 32 5.23 9.06 6.36
C THR A 32 5.35 8.58 7.80
N ALA A 33 4.33 7.94 8.37
CA ALA A 33 4.34 7.52 9.77
C ALA A 33 5.41 6.44 10.09
N LYS A 34 5.85 5.71 9.06
CA LYS A 34 6.92 4.69 9.16
C LYS A 34 8.28 5.24 8.77
N PHE A 35 8.38 6.50 8.35
CA PHE A 35 9.68 7.06 8.02
C PHE A 35 10.50 7.31 9.29
N HIS A 36 11.63 6.62 9.39
CA HIS A 36 12.59 6.83 10.47
C HIS A 36 13.96 7.19 9.90
N HIS A 37 14.51 8.34 10.31
CA HIS A 37 15.88 8.76 9.96
C HIS A 37 16.93 7.71 10.34
N ARG A 38 16.70 6.94 11.42
CA ARG A 38 17.60 5.85 11.83
C ARG A 38 17.75 4.77 10.77
N GLU A 39 16.64 4.39 10.12
CA GLU A 39 16.64 3.37 9.06
C GLU A 39 17.30 3.87 7.78
N HIS A 40 17.34 5.19 7.59
CA HIS A 40 17.95 5.86 6.44
C HIS A 40 19.34 6.43 6.74
N LYS A 41 19.88 6.19 7.95
CA LYS A 41 21.10 6.84 8.45
C LYS A 41 22.28 6.65 7.50
N SER A 42 22.53 5.42 7.05
CA SER A 42 23.64 5.11 6.12
C SER A 42 23.53 5.89 4.81
N PHE A 43 22.31 6.05 4.27
CA PHE A 43 22.08 6.84 3.07
C PHE A 43 22.28 8.34 3.34
N ILE A 44 21.74 8.84 4.45
CA ILE A 44 21.85 10.25 4.85
C ILE A 44 23.31 10.63 5.12
N ASP A 45 24.08 9.79 5.80
CA ASP A 45 25.50 10.02 6.07
C ASP A 45 26.30 10.16 4.77
N LYS A 46 25.92 9.40 3.73
CA LYS A 46 26.60 9.38 2.43
C LYS A 46 26.15 10.50 1.48
N HIS A 47 24.87 10.86 1.49
CA HIS A 47 24.25 11.73 0.48
C HIS A 47 23.74 13.07 1.04
N GLY A 48 23.82 13.28 2.36
CA GLY A 48 23.32 14.45 3.05
C GLY A 48 21.79 14.49 3.16
N CYS A 49 21.27 15.63 3.64
CA CYS A 49 19.83 15.81 3.90
C CYS A 49 19.03 16.31 2.68
N ILE A 50 19.72 16.96 1.74
CA ILE A 50 19.15 17.61 0.55
C ILE A 50 18.37 16.65 -0.37
N PRO A 51 18.75 15.36 -0.54
CA PRO A 51 18.00 14.42 -1.36
C PRO A 51 16.53 14.25 -0.95
N CYS A 52 16.21 14.44 0.33
CA CYS A 52 14.85 14.29 0.86
C CYS A 52 14.22 15.64 1.22
N HIS A 53 15.03 16.57 1.73
CA HIS A 53 14.61 17.90 2.14
C HIS A 53 15.45 18.93 1.40
N LYS A 54 15.00 19.36 0.22
CA LYS A 54 15.62 20.48 -0.51
C LYS A 54 15.30 21.79 0.22
N MET A 55 15.97 22.01 1.34
CA MET A 55 15.87 23.22 2.14
C MET A 55 17.11 24.06 1.86
N ASN A 56 16.91 25.27 1.33
CA ASN A 56 17.97 26.19 0.93
C ASN A 56 18.64 26.89 2.13
N VAL A 57 18.67 26.27 3.30
CA VAL A 57 19.16 26.86 4.55
C VAL A 57 19.90 25.82 5.37
N LYS A 58 21.08 26.20 5.85
CA LYS A 58 21.90 25.42 6.79
C LYS A 58 21.12 25.33 8.11
N MET A 59 20.68 24.14 8.49
CA MET A 59 19.85 23.96 9.68
C MET A 59 20.72 23.62 10.90
N SER A 60 20.72 24.49 11.92
CA SER A 60 20.87 24.03 13.31
C SER A 60 19.50 24.12 13.96
N PHE A 61 18.85 22.99 14.24
CA PHE A 61 17.55 23.02 14.91
C PHE A 61 17.73 23.08 16.42
N SER A 62 17.37 24.21 17.00
CA SER A 62 16.98 24.28 18.41
C SER A 62 15.52 23.84 18.62
N ASP A 63 14.69 23.91 17.57
CA ASP A 63 13.25 23.63 17.62
C ASP A 63 12.86 22.53 16.61
N ILE A 64 12.54 21.36 17.15
CA ILE A 64 12.15 20.16 16.39
C ILE A 64 10.75 20.32 15.76
N GLU A 65 9.84 21.05 16.40
CA GLU A 65 8.45 21.19 15.94
C GLU A 65 8.38 22.05 14.68
N ALA A 66 9.15 23.13 14.63
CA ALA A 66 9.28 23.95 13.42
C ALA A 66 9.87 23.16 12.24
N ALA A 67 10.85 22.28 12.50
CA ALA A 67 11.46 21.41 11.50
C ALA A 67 10.44 20.42 10.91
N GLU A 68 9.62 19.81 11.76
CA GLU A 68 8.56 18.88 11.37
C GLU A 68 7.48 19.56 10.53
N ARG A 69 7.01 20.74 10.94
CA ARG A 69 6.02 21.51 10.18
C ARG A 69 6.53 21.91 8.79
N GLY A 70 7.76 22.41 8.71
CA GLY A 70 8.39 22.75 7.43
C GLY A 70 8.58 21.53 6.52
N SER A 71 8.99 20.41 7.11
CA SER A 71 9.15 19.14 6.40
C SER A 71 7.83 18.60 5.86
N LYS A 72 6.77 18.60 6.67
CA LYS A 72 5.42 18.16 6.25
C LYS A 72 4.93 18.95 5.04
N LYS A 73 5.16 20.27 5.00
CA LYS A 73 4.76 21.15 3.87
C LYS A 73 5.54 20.92 2.58
N ILE A 74 6.76 20.39 2.65
CA ILE A 74 7.60 20.10 1.47
C ILE A 74 7.38 18.66 0.98
N ILE A 75 7.26 17.72 1.92
CA ILE A 75 6.96 16.31 1.64
C ILE A 75 5.52 16.14 1.13
N MET A 76 4.59 17.00 1.54
CA MET A 76 3.19 16.98 1.09
C MET A 76 2.85 18.30 0.38
N PRO A 77 2.54 18.30 -0.94
CA PRO A 77 1.95 17.20 -1.71
C PRO A 77 2.93 16.33 -2.52
N SER A 78 4.25 16.48 -2.36
CA SER A 78 5.24 15.83 -3.23
C SER A 78 5.47 14.35 -2.88
N LYS A 79 4.48 13.49 -3.20
CA LYS A 79 4.61 12.01 -3.27
C LYS A 79 5.89 11.55 -4.00
N VAL A 80 6.44 12.42 -4.83
CA VAL A 80 7.67 12.25 -5.61
C VAL A 80 8.90 11.94 -4.75
N THR A 81 9.07 12.54 -3.56
CA THR A 81 10.33 12.40 -2.80
C THR A 81 10.60 10.95 -2.38
N CYS A 82 9.61 10.27 -1.78
CA CYS A 82 9.77 8.88 -1.38
C CYS A 82 9.84 7.95 -2.61
N HIS A 83 8.95 8.18 -3.59
CA HIS A 83 8.89 7.37 -4.81
C HIS A 83 10.12 7.50 -5.70
N TYR A 84 10.86 8.61 -5.63
CA TYR A 84 12.09 8.81 -6.40
C TYR A 84 13.14 7.72 -6.12
N CYS A 85 13.20 7.25 -4.88
CA CYS A 85 14.08 6.16 -4.46
C CYS A 85 13.37 4.80 -4.41
N HIS A 86 12.14 4.75 -3.89
CA HIS A 86 11.43 3.50 -3.59
C HIS A 86 10.49 3.01 -4.71
N ASN A 87 10.16 3.84 -5.69
CA ASN A 87 9.23 3.50 -6.79
C ASN A 87 9.69 4.07 -8.14
N ASN A 88 10.99 3.93 -8.43
CA ASN A 88 11.61 4.39 -9.69
C ASN A 88 12.62 3.36 -10.22
N PRO A 89 12.16 2.16 -10.63
CA PRO A 89 13.03 1.08 -11.07
C PRO A 89 13.87 1.51 -12.28
N GLY A 90 15.18 1.23 -12.22
CA GLY A 90 16.15 1.54 -13.28
C GLY A 90 16.70 2.98 -13.27
N LYS A 91 16.13 3.89 -12.47
CA LYS A 91 16.61 5.29 -12.33
C LYS A 91 16.75 5.74 -10.87
N THR A 92 16.50 4.86 -9.92
CA THR A 92 16.62 5.16 -8.49
C THR A 92 18.09 5.44 -8.11
N PRO A 93 18.37 6.48 -7.31
CA PRO A 93 19.69 6.69 -6.72
C PRO A 93 19.99 5.69 -5.58
N ALA A 94 19.00 4.92 -5.14
CA ALA A 94 19.08 3.98 -4.03
C ALA A 94 18.63 2.57 -4.51
N PRO A 95 19.47 1.82 -5.23
CA PRO A 95 19.08 0.53 -5.82
C PRO A 95 18.71 -0.54 -4.80
N ASN A 96 19.21 -0.42 -3.57
CA ASN A 96 18.94 -1.36 -2.48
C ASN A 96 17.74 -0.94 -1.61
N ALA A 97 17.06 0.15 -1.94
CA ALA A 97 15.90 0.60 -1.20
C ALA A 97 14.72 -0.38 -1.39
N PRO A 98 13.98 -0.73 -0.33
CA PRO A 98 12.84 -1.62 -0.46
C PRO A 98 11.70 -0.94 -1.21
N THR A 99 11.12 -1.60 -2.21
CA THR A 99 10.15 -1.00 -3.13
C THR A 99 8.71 -1.48 -2.92
N GLN A 100 8.46 -2.25 -1.86
CA GLN A 100 7.13 -2.76 -1.58
C GLN A 100 6.24 -1.66 -1.02
N CYS A 101 5.12 -1.38 -1.69
CA CYS A 101 4.23 -0.26 -1.35
C CYS A 101 3.75 -0.31 0.12
N TYR A 102 3.49 -1.51 0.65
CA TYR A 102 2.99 -1.73 2.01
C TYR A 102 3.97 -1.34 3.12
N ILE A 103 5.25 -1.12 2.80
CA ILE A 103 6.24 -0.67 3.78
C ILE A 103 5.93 0.75 4.25
N CYS A 104 5.30 1.55 3.39
CA CYS A 104 4.85 2.90 3.72
C CYS A 104 3.31 2.97 3.77
N HIS A 105 2.61 2.36 2.82
CA HIS A 105 1.15 2.41 2.73
C HIS A 105 0.48 1.30 3.56
N PHE A 106 0.09 1.61 4.81
CA PHE A 106 -0.59 0.66 5.70
C PHE A 106 -1.95 0.20 5.19
N ASN A 107 -2.67 1.10 4.53
CA ASN A 107 -4.00 0.83 4.00
C ASN A 107 -4.00 1.04 2.50
N MET A 108 -3.78 -0.03 1.75
CA MET A 108 -3.81 0.03 0.29
C MET A 108 -5.17 0.49 -0.26
N LYS A 109 -6.26 0.35 0.52
CA LYS A 109 -7.60 0.84 0.12
C LYS A 109 -7.70 2.37 0.07
N GLU A 110 -6.82 3.09 0.76
CA GLU A 110 -6.81 4.56 0.71
C GLU A 110 -6.23 5.09 -0.59
N ILE A 111 -5.25 4.38 -1.16
CA ILE A 111 -4.63 4.70 -2.44
C ILE A 111 -5.28 3.98 -3.62
N GLU A 112 -6.28 3.14 -3.34
CA GLU A 112 -7.06 2.42 -4.33
C GLU A 112 -7.88 3.40 -5.20
N PRO A 113 -7.78 3.33 -6.53
CA PRO A 113 -8.53 4.19 -7.43
C PRO A 113 -10.05 3.98 -7.31
N ALA A 114 -10.83 5.00 -7.67
CA ALA A 114 -12.29 4.97 -7.51
C ALA A 114 -12.98 3.85 -8.30
N ASP A 115 -12.45 3.46 -9.46
CA ASP A 115 -12.99 2.41 -10.33
C ASP A 115 -12.93 1.00 -9.69
N HIS A 116 -12.00 0.76 -8.76
CA HIS A 116 -11.89 -0.50 -8.03
C HIS A 116 -12.98 -0.66 -6.96
N LYS A 117 -13.62 0.44 -6.53
CA LYS A 117 -14.62 0.45 -5.44
C LYS A 117 -16.03 0.07 -5.90
N THR A 118 -16.21 -0.24 -7.18
CA THR A 118 -17.54 -0.45 -7.81
C THR A 118 -18.18 -1.81 -7.50
N GLY A 119 -17.49 -2.72 -6.81
CA GLY A 119 -17.98 -4.07 -6.49
C GLY A 119 -18.03 -5.05 -7.69
N ASN A 120 -18.04 -4.54 -8.91
CA ASN A 120 -18.07 -5.31 -10.16
C ASN A 120 -16.74 -5.30 -10.93
N TRP A 121 -15.64 -4.92 -10.28
CA TRP A 121 -14.32 -4.74 -10.90
C TRP A 121 -13.89 -5.90 -11.80
N LEU A 122 -14.11 -7.15 -11.38
CA LEU A 122 -13.76 -8.32 -12.20
C LEU A 122 -14.47 -8.36 -13.56
N LYS A 123 -15.66 -7.77 -13.67
CA LYS A 123 -16.44 -7.67 -14.92
C LYS A 123 -16.10 -6.42 -15.73
N THR A 124 -15.64 -5.35 -15.08
CA THR A 124 -15.55 -4.01 -15.68
C THR A 124 -14.13 -3.50 -15.87
N HIS A 125 -13.12 -4.15 -15.28
CA HIS A 125 -11.72 -3.70 -15.36
C HIS A 125 -11.19 -3.61 -16.79
N LYS A 126 -11.77 -4.37 -17.74
CA LYS A 126 -11.48 -4.26 -19.18
C LYS A 126 -11.62 -2.81 -19.68
N PHE A 127 -12.71 -2.13 -19.32
CA PHE A 127 -12.96 -0.76 -19.78
C PHE A 127 -11.94 0.24 -19.19
N ALA A 128 -11.56 0.04 -17.93
CA ALA A 128 -10.50 0.83 -17.30
C ALA A 128 -9.14 0.59 -17.98
N TYR A 129 -8.85 -0.67 -18.35
CA TYR A 129 -7.64 -1.05 -19.06
C TYR A 129 -7.59 -0.47 -20.49
N GLU A 130 -8.68 -0.57 -21.26
CA GLU A 130 -8.77 0.00 -22.62
C GLU A 130 -8.56 1.51 -22.61
N GLY A 131 -9.05 2.21 -21.58
CA GLY A 131 -8.86 3.64 -21.45
C GLY A 131 -7.40 4.03 -21.16
N LYS A 132 -6.77 3.45 -20.13
CA LYS A 132 -5.43 3.87 -19.66
C LYS A 132 -4.60 2.69 -19.11
N PRO A 133 -4.06 1.81 -19.96
CA PRO A 133 -3.40 0.58 -19.52
C PRO A 133 -2.13 0.85 -18.69
N LYS A 134 -1.41 1.95 -18.97
CA LYS A 134 -0.21 2.35 -18.22
C LYS A 134 -0.47 2.63 -16.74
N LYS A 135 -1.69 3.06 -16.36
CA LYS A 135 -2.04 3.32 -14.96
C LYS A 135 -2.03 2.04 -14.12
N CYS A 136 -2.35 0.91 -14.71
CA CYS A 136 -2.34 -0.37 -14.02
C CYS A 136 -0.91 -0.72 -13.56
N SER A 137 0.09 -0.46 -14.41
CA SER A 137 1.50 -0.76 -14.11
C SER A 137 2.14 0.15 -13.06
N GLU A 138 1.48 1.24 -12.67
CA GLU A 138 1.95 2.09 -11.56
C GLU A 138 1.82 1.40 -10.19
N CYS A 139 0.89 0.45 -10.07
CA CYS A 139 0.61 -0.30 -8.84
C CYS A 139 0.74 -1.82 -9.01
N HIS A 140 0.35 -2.36 -10.16
CA HIS A 140 0.32 -3.79 -10.44
C HIS A 140 1.47 -4.22 -11.35
N ARG A 141 2.11 -5.34 -11.01
CA ARG A 141 3.12 -5.97 -11.88
C ARG A 141 2.44 -6.81 -12.96
N GLN A 142 3.11 -7.01 -14.11
CA GLN A 142 2.60 -7.82 -15.22
C GLN A 142 2.11 -9.22 -14.80
N ARG A 143 2.76 -9.83 -13.81
CA ARG A 143 2.34 -11.11 -13.22
C ARG A 143 0.90 -11.11 -12.74
N PHE A 144 0.37 -9.99 -12.24
CA PHE A 144 -1.00 -9.88 -11.76
C PHE A 144 -2.02 -10.06 -12.90
N CYS A 145 -1.70 -9.52 -14.08
CA CYS A 145 -2.51 -9.70 -15.29
C CYS A 145 -2.46 -11.16 -15.73
N ILE A 146 -1.24 -11.72 -15.78
CA ILE A 146 -0.97 -13.12 -16.13
C ILE A 146 -1.68 -14.09 -15.19
N ASP A 147 -1.66 -13.82 -13.88
CA ASP A 147 -2.33 -14.58 -12.83
C ASP A 147 -3.86 -14.64 -13.02
N CYS A 148 -4.46 -13.94 -13.97
CA CYS A 148 -5.89 -14.12 -14.26
C CYS A 148 -6.15 -14.34 -15.75
N HIS A 149 -5.41 -13.65 -16.63
CA HIS A 149 -5.58 -13.72 -18.09
C HIS A 149 -4.78 -14.85 -18.74
N GLN A 150 -3.69 -15.30 -18.12
CA GLN A 150 -2.96 -16.50 -18.54
C GLN A 150 -3.45 -17.74 -17.78
N ARG A 151 -4.01 -17.55 -16.58
CA ARG A 151 -4.73 -18.59 -15.85
C ARG A 151 -6.12 -18.75 -16.45
N ARG A 152 -6.27 -19.68 -17.39
CA ARG A 152 -7.59 -20.28 -17.68
C ARG A 152 -8.17 -21.00 -16.43
N ASP A 153 -7.40 -21.18 -15.35
CA ASP A 153 -7.64 -22.26 -14.38
C ASP A 153 -7.57 -21.92 -12.87
N THR A 154 -7.68 -20.67 -12.38
CA THR A 154 -7.68 -20.44 -10.90
C THR A 154 -8.86 -19.63 -10.39
N ILE A 155 -9.96 -20.35 -10.25
CA ILE A 155 -10.98 -20.15 -9.22
C ILE A 155 -10.38 -20.71 -7.91
N GLN A 156 -10.64 -20.09 -6.76
CA GLN A 156 -10.12 -20.53 -5.44
C GLN A 156 -10.58 -21.94 -5.02
N HIS A 157 -11.43 -22.58 -5.84
CA HIS A 157 -11.76 -24.00 -5.82
C HIS A 157 -11.22 -24.64 -7.11
N LEU A 158 -9.95 -25.04 -7.10
CA LEU A 158 -9.30 -25.83 -8.16
C LEU A 158 -10.00 -27.18 -8.39
N VAL A 159 -10.68 -27.63 -7.34
CA VAL A 159 -11.54 -28.80 -7.32
C VAL A 159 -12.81 -28.39 -6.62
N HIS A 160 -13.94 -28.76 -7.20
CA HIS A 160 -15.20 -28.66 -6.49
C HIS A 160 -15.17 -29.56 -5.24
N PRO A 161 -16.06 -29.34 -4.26
CA PRO A 161 -16.22 -30.26 -3.12
C PRO A 161 -16.29 -31.73 -3.58
N ARG A 162 -15.84 -32.67 -2.75
CA ARG A 162 -15.82 -34.11 -3.10
C ARG A 162 -17.18 -34.66 -3.57
N ASN A 163 -18.27 -34.01 -3.19
CA ASN A 163 -19.64 -34.34 -3.52
C ASN A 163 -20.22 -33.48 -4.67
N TYR A 164 -19.40 -32.79 -5.46
CA TYR A 164 -19.88 -31.90 -6.52
C TYR A 164 -20.67 -32.62 -7.62
N GLU A 165 -20.41 -33.91 -7.84
CA GLU A 165 -21.23 -34.74 -8.71
C GLU A 165 -22.73 -34.63 -8.36
N TYR A 166 -23.08 -34.47 -7.09
CA TYR A 166 -24.47 -34.34 -6.63
C TYR A 166 -25.02 -32.91 -6.68
N THR A 167 -24.16 -31.89 -6.82
CA THR A 167 -24.57 -30.49 -6.74
C THR A 167 -24.33 -29.68 -8.01
N HIS A 168 -23.55 -30.20 -8.97
CA HIS A 168 -23.21 -29.50 -10.19
C HIS A 168 -24.42 -29.19 -11.08
N SER A 169 -25.50 -29.96 -10.97
CA SER A 169 -26.74 -29.75 -11.73
C SER A 169 -27.39 -28.41 -11.43
N ILE A 170 -27.45 -28.01 -10.15
CA ILE A 170 -28.01 -26.72 -9.71
C ILE A 170 -27.21 -25.58 -10.34
N GLU A 171 -25.89 -25.72 -10.30
CA GLU A 171 -24.95 -24.73 -10.80
C GLU A 171 -24.94 -24.63 -12.32
N ALA A 172 -25.02 -25.75 -13.03
CA ALA A 172 -25.08 -25.83 -14.47
C ALA A 172 -26.43 -25.36 -15.02
N ALA A 173 -27.53 -25.56 -14.27
CA ALA A 173 -28.84 -25.02 -14.62
C ALA A 173 -28.88 -23.48 -14.51
N ALA A 174 -28.17 -22.91 -13.53
CA ALA A 174 -28.12 -21.47 -13.32
C ALA A 174 -27.30 -20.74 -14.39
N ASP A 175 -26.09 -21.24 -14.70
CA ASP A 175 -25.21 -20.65 -15.71
C ASP A 175 -24.19 -21.72 -16.17
N PRO A 176 -24.44 -22.43 -17.28
CA PRO A 176 -23.51 -23.44 -17.79
C PRO A 176 -22.27 -22.82 -18.43
N ALA A 177 -22.32 -21.55 -18.86
CA ALA A 177 -21.18 -20.88 -19.49
C ALA A 177 -20.05 -20.58 -18.50
N LYS A 178 -20.35 -20.52 -17.19
CA LYS A 178 -19.33 -20.38 -16.14
C LYS A 178 -18.38 -21.58 -16.08
N CYS A 179 -18.85 -22.77 -16.45
CA CYS A 179 -18.08 -24.01 -16.43
C CYS A 179 -17.01 -23.99 -17.53
N SER A 180 -17.36 -23.44 -18.70
CA SER A 180 -16.49 -23.25 -19.86
C SER A 180 -15.29 -22.33 -19.61
N ARG A 181 -15.26 -21.66 -18.45
CA ARG A 181 -14.12 -20.86 -18.01
C ARG A 181 -12.90 -21.74 -17.71
N CYS A 182 -13.12 -22.95 -17.15
CA CYS A 182 -12.07 -23.90 -16.78
C CYS A 182 -12.20 -25.25 -17.51
N HIS A 183 -13.43 -25.74 -17.73
CA HIS A 183 -13.69 -27.05 -18.34
C HIS A 183 -14.02 -26.92 -19.82
N ARG A 184 -13.66 -27.94 -20.61
CA ARG A 184 -14.14 -28.08 -22.00
C ARG A 184 -15.49 -28.77 -21.99
N VAL A 185 -16.37 -28.46 -22.96
CA VAL A 185 -17.68 -29.13 -23.10
C VAL A 185 -17.56 -30.66 -23.15
N GLY A 186 -16.47 -31.19 -23.71
CA GLY A 186 -16.19 -32.63 -23.74
C GLY A 186 -16.21 -33.30 -22.37
N PHE A 187 -15.77 -32.61 -21.32
CA PHE A 187 -15.79 -33.12 -19.93
C PHE A 187 -17.21 -33.45 -19.46
N CYS A 188 -18.19 -32.59 -19.77
CA CYS A 188 -19.59 -32.83 -19.44
C CYS A 188 -20.10 -34.05 -20.22
N MET A 189 -19.70 -34.16 -21.48
CA MET A 189 -20.20 -35.19 -22.38
C MET A 189 -19.71 -36.59 -22.01
N GLU A 190 -18.60 -36.74 -21.30
CA GLU A 190 -18.11 -38.06 -20.84
C GLU A 190 -19.17 -38.85 -20.07
N CYS A 191 -19.94 -38.18 -19.20
CA CYS A 191 -21.05 -38.79 -18.45
C CYS A 191 -22.41 -38.53 -19.13
N HIS A 192 -22.68 -37.31 -19.61
CA HIS A 192 -24.00 -36.92 -20.12
C HIS A 192 -24.36 -37.54 -21.49
N THR A 193 -23.40 -38.15 -22.20
CA THR A 193 -23.68 -38.89 -23.45
C THR A 193 -23.82 -40.39 -23.27
N LYS A 194 -23.20 -40.97 -22.23
CA LYS A 194 -23.11 -42.42 -22.05
C LYS A 194 -24.16 -42.98 -21.09
N GLY A 195 -24.86 -42.15 -20.33
CA GLY A 195 -25.97 -42.56 -19.46
C GLY A 195 -25.60 -43.46 -18.27
N ASN A 196 -24.41 -44.08 -18.27
CA ASN A 196 -23.95 -45.00 -17.23
C ASN A 196 -22.54 -44.61 -16.78
N TRP A 197 -22.42 -44.14 -15.53
CA TRP A 197 -21.15 -44.05 -14.82
C TRP A 197 -20.96 -45.32 -13.99
N SER A 198 -20.11 -46.23 -14.45
CA SER A 198 -19.63 -47.36 -13.65
C SER A 198 -18.32 -46.95 -12.97
N ARG A 199 -18.29 -46.98 -11.63
CA ARG A 199 -17.09 -46.78 -10.80
C ARG A 199 -15.98 -47.77 -11.13
#